data_AF-A0A7Y1U166-F1
#
_entry.id   AF-A0A7Y1U166-F1
#
_cell.length_a   1.000
_cell.length_b   1.000
_cell.length_c   1.000
_cell.angle_alpha   90.00
_cell.angle_beta   90.00
_cell.angle_gamma   90.00
#
_symmetry.space_group_name_H-M   'P 1'
#
loop_
_entity.id
_entity.type
_entity.pdbx_description
1 polymer ?
#
loop_
_entity_poly.entity_id
_entity_poly.type
_entity_poly.pdbx_seq_one_letter_code
_entity_poly.pdbx_strand_id
1 'polypeptide(L)'
;MASTHTLEENLTAAEQHLARFAAEPLHHLINGELVPSVSGETFTNESPIDGSHLGDVSAGDAADIDAAATAAAEAFGVWSTMPGTERKAILHRVADLIEENAHRIAVTECVDTGQTMRFMSAAALRGAANFRFFADRAPAASDGQSLPDAHHINYTSRKAIGPVGVITPWNTPFMLSTWKIAPALAAGCTVVHKPAEWSPYTAHLLAEIALEAGLPAGVLNVVHGLGETAGKSLTEHEAIKAIAFVGESSTGSMIQAQGAPTLKRVHFELGGKNPVIVFDDANIERALDAAVFMIYSLNGERCTSSSRVLVQESIYDDFVQRLAEKMKGVPVGHPLDPSSVIGPLIHPRHYEKVCSFKDIATA
;
A
#
# COMPACT_ATOMS: atom_id res chain seq x y z
N MET A 1 -6.07 -11.63 -14.81
CA MET A 1 -7.26 -12.16 -15.51
C MET A 1 -8.35 -11.12 -15.38
N ALA A 2 -9.22 -10.95 -16.38
CA ALA A 2 -10.38 -10.07 -16.23
C ALA A 2 -11.29 -10.63 -15.12
N SER A 3 -11.91 -9.77 -14.31
CA SER A 3 -12.89 -10.19 -13.32
C SER A 3 -14.00 -10.99 -14.00
N THR A 4 -14.36 -12.14 -13.45
CA THR A 4 -15.49 -12.95 -13.94
C THR A 4 -16.84 -12.41 -13.47
N HIS A 5 -16.83 -11.51 -12.48
CA HIS A 5 -18.03 -10.92 -11.89
C HIS A 5 -18.52 -9.72 -12.70
N THR A 6 -19.83 -9.61 -12.85
CA THR A 6 -20.56 -8.48 -13.42
C THR A 6 -20.54 -7.26 -12.50
N LEU A 7 -20.95 -6.09 -13.02
CA LEU A 7 -21.11 -4.87 -12.22
C LEU A 7 -22.11 -5.09 -11.06
N GLU A 8 -23.24 -5.73 -11.33
CA GLU A 8 -24.28 -5.98 -10.31
C GLU A 8 -23.77 -6.87 -9.18
N GLU A 9 -23.06 -7.97 -9.49
CA GLU A 9 -22.44 -8.84 -8.49
C GLU A 9 -21.38 -8.10 -7.66
N ASN A 10 -20.58 -7.23 -8.28
CA ASN A 10 -19.59 -6.43 -7.57
C ASN A 10 -20.25 -5.37 -6.67
N LEU A 11 -21.35 -4.74 -7.10
CA LEU A 11 -22.11 -3.79 -6.29
C LEU A 11 -22.71 -4.47 -5.07
N THR A 12 -23.37 -5.62 -5.25
CA THR A 12 -23.94 -6.40 -4.14
C THR A 12 -22.86 -6.85 -3.16
N ALA A 13 -21.71 -7.33 -3.63
CA ALA A 13 -20.61 -7.72 -2.77
C ALA A 13 -20.02 -6.52 -2.00
N ALA A 14 -19.84 -5.38 -2.66
CA ALA A 14 -19.35 -4.16 -2.03
C ALA A 14 -20.29 -3.70 -0.91
N GLU A 15 -21.60 -3.64 -1.18
CA GLU A 15 -22.62 -3.27 -0.18
C GLU A 15 -22.55 -4.18 1.04
N GLN A 16 -22.52 -5.50 0.83
CA GLN A 16 -22.45 -6.48 1.93
C GLN A 16 -21.17 -6.35 2.77
N HIS A 17 -20.02 -6.16 2.11
CA HIS A 17 -18.73 -6.11 2.82
C HIS A 17 -18.49 -4.77 3.53
N LEU A 18 -19.03 -3.68 2.99
CA LEU A 18 -18.88 -2.33 3.55
C LEU A 18 -19.92 -2.01 4.62
N ALA A 19 -21.05 -2.72 4.67
CA ALA A 19 -22.12 -2.50 5.65
C ALA A 19 -21.62 -2.41 7.10
N ARG A 20 -20.57 -3.16 7.46
CA ARG A 20 -19.97 -3.12 8.80
C ARG A 20 -19.35 -1.77 9.15
N PHE A 21 -18.72 -1.09 8.18
CA PHE A 21 -18.05 0.19 8.39
C PHE A 21 -19.03 1.35 8.46
N ALA A 22 -20.20 1.21 7.83
CA ALA A 22 -21.30 2.15 7.96
C ALA A 22 -22.04 2.00 9.31
N ALA A 23 -22.01 0.81 9.91
CA ALA A 23 -22.69 0.52 11.17
C ALA A 23 -21.91 0.99 12.40
N GLU A 24 -20.58 0.82 12.40
CA GLU A 24 -19.70 1.19 13.51
C GLU A 24 -18.37 1.77 12.99
N PRO A 25 -17.74 2.70 13.72
CA PRO A 25 -16.46 3.25 13.32
C PRO A 25 -15.39 2.18 13.14
N LEU A 26 -14.55 2.34 12.12
CA LEU A 26 -13.36 1.52 11.97
C LEU A 26 -12.35 1.86 13.08
N HIS A 27 -12.16 0.91 13.99
CA HIS A 27 -11.22 1.01 15.09
C HIS A 27 -9.78 0.64 14.70
N HIS A 28 -8.83 1.01 15.55
CA HIS A 28 -7.44 0.56 15.45
C HIS A 28 -7.37 -0.93 15.73
N LEU A 29 -6.33 -1.61 15.23
CA LEU A 29 -6.00 -2.97 15.66
C LEU A 29 -4.71 -2.91 16.47
N ILE A 30 -4.80 -3.00 17.79
CA ILE A 30 -3.65 -2.90 18.70
C ILE A 30 -3.62 -4.14 19.58
N ASN A 31 -2.47 -4.81 19.61
CA ASN A 31 -2.28 -6.03 20.38
C ASN A 31 -3.33 -7.12 20.10
N GLY A 32 -3.77 -7.25 18.84
CA GLY A 32 -4.77 -8.24 18.43
C GLY A 32 -6.23 -7.87 18.74
N GLU A 33 -6.49 -6.68 19.31
CA GLU A 33 -7.83 -6.23 19.68
C GLU A 33 -8.24 -4.99 18.88
N LEU A 34 -9.54 -4.86 18.60
CA LEU A 34 -10.11 -3.65 18.01
C LEU A 34 -10.36 -2.62 19.11
N VAL A 35 -9.71 -1.45 19.00
CA VAL A 35 -9.79 -0.40 20.02
C VAL A 35 -10.07 0.98 19.42
N PRO A 36 -10.96 1.79 20.02
CA PRO A 36 -11.14 3.18 19.62
C PRO A 36 -9.89 3.99 19.91
N SER A 37 -9.78 5.18 19.30
CA SER A 37 -8.78 6.16 19.72
C SER A 37 -8.93 6.47 21.21
N VAL A 38 -7.80 6.66 21.90
CA VAL A 38 -7.80 7.09 23.32
C VAL A 38 -8.58 8.39 23.52
N SER A 39 -8.53 9.31 22.56
CA SER A 39 -9.29 10.56 22.56
C SER A 39 -10.80 10.37 22.33
N GLY A 40 -11.21 9.23 21.76
CA GLY A 40 -12.55 8.98 21.24
C GLY A 40 -12.87 9.71 19.93
N GLU A 41 -11.92 10.45 19.34
CA GLU A 41 -12.13 11.17 18.09
C GLU A 41 -12.17 10.23 16.88
N THR A 42 -12.92 10.64 15.86
CA THR A 42 -13.03 9.95 14.57
C THR A 42 -12.89 10.96 13.42
N PHE A 43 -12.60 10.44 12.23
CA PHE A 43 -12.72 11.17 10.97
C PHE A 43 -13.56 10.36 9.98
N THR A 44 -14.25 11.07 9.11
CA THR A 44 -15.12 10.47 8.10
C THR A 44 -14.31 9.97 6.90
N ASN A 45 -14.67 8.77 6.42
CA ASN A 45 -14.21 8.24 5.15
C ASN A 45 -15.31 8.37 4.08
N GLU A 46 -14.97 8.93 2.92
CA GLU A 46 -15.92 9.22 1.85
C GLU A 46 -15.54 8.47 0.58
N SER A 47 -16.54 8.01 -0.16
CA SER A 47 -16.35 7.36 -1.45
C SER A 47 -15.93 8.38 -2.52
N PRO A 48 -14.82 8.18 -3.26
CA PRO A 48 -14.50 9.01 -4.42
C PRO A 48 -15.48 8.88 -5.59
N ILE A 49 -16.38 7.89 -5.56
CA ILE A 49 -17.33 7.61 -6.63
C ILE A 49 -18.39 8.71 -6.72
N ASP A 50 -18.94 9.11 -5.58
CA ASP A 50 -20.09 10.00 -5.48
C ASP A 50 -20.08 10.90 -4.24
N GLY A 51 -19.03 10.83 -3.41
CA GLY A 51 -18.94 11.55 -2.14
C GLY A 51 -19.81 10.96 -1.03
N SER A 52 -20.33 9.74 -1.20
CA SER A 52 -21.11 9.08 -0.15
C SER A 52 -20.26 8.79 1.09
N HIS A 53 -20.89 8.91 2.25
CA HIS A 53 -20.29 8.55 3.53
C HIS A 53 -20.15 7.02 3.63
N LEU A 54 -18.93 6.51 3.70
CA LEU A 54 -18.65 5.08 3.84
C LEU A 54 -18.67 4.62 5.30
N GLY A 55 -18.31 5.51 6.22
CA GLY A 55 -18.21 5.24 7.65
C GLY A 55 -17.22 6.17 8.33
N ASP A 56 -17.21 6.14 9.66
CA ASP A 56 -16.21 6.86 10.46
C ASP A 56 -15.01 5.95 10.78
N VAL A 57 -13.85 6.55 11.04
CA VAL A 57 -12.59 5.87 11.32
C VAL A 57 -11.95 6.51 12.54
N SER A 58 -11.38 5.72 13.45
CA SER A 58 -10.74 6.23 14.66
C SER A 58 -9.58 7.17 14.29
N ALA A 59 -9.58 8.38 14.85
CA ALA A 59 -8.57 9.40 14.60
C ALA A 59 -7.42 9.22 15.59
N GLY A 60 -6.42 8.41 15.24
CA GLY A 60 -5.31 8.12 16.14
C GLY A 60 -4.36 9.29 16.33
N ASP A 61 -3.78 9.38 17.51
CA ASP A 61 -2.78 10.37 17.88
C ASP A 61 -1.52 9.73 18.51
N ALA A 62 -0.74 10.53 19.24
CA ALA A 62 0.49 10.06 19.88
C ALA A 62 0.24 8.95 20.92
N ALA A 63 -0.88 8.98 21.65
CA ALA A 63 -1.20 7.98 22.66
C ALA A 63 -1.54 6.62 22.04
N ASP A 64 -2.27 6.61 20.92
CA ASP A 64 -2.58 5.39 20.19
C ASP A 64 -1.32 4.77 19.57
N ILE A 65 -0.44 5.62 19.03
CA ILE A 65 0.86 5.18 18.50
C ILE A 65 1.75 4.62 19.62
N ASP A 66 1.79 5.24 20.79
CA ASP A 66 2.55 4.74 21.95
C ASP A 66 2.06 3.36 22.38
N ALA A 67 0.74 3.16 22.46
CA ALA A 67 0.14 1.87 22.76
C ALA A 67 0.52 0.79 21.71
N ALA A 68 0.43 1.11 20.43
CA ALA A 68 0.79 0.20 19.34
C ALA A 68 2.29 -0.10 19.30
N ALA A 69 3.15 0.91 19.53
CA ALA A 69 4.59 0.75 19.55
C ALA A 69 5.06 -0.07 20.76
N THR A 70 4.41 0.10 21.91
CA THR A 70 4.64 -0.73 23.11
C THR A 70 4.25 -2.18 22.83
N ALA A 71 3.06 -2.45 22.30
CA ALA A 71 2.64 -3.79 21.90
C ALA A 71 3.60 -4.44 20.90
N ALA A 72 4.06 -3.68 19.90
CA ALA A 72 5.05 -4.15 18.93
C ALA A 72 6.41 -4.47 19.57
N ALA A 73 6.85 -3.69 20.55
CA ALA A 73 8.10 -3.92 21.26
C ALA A 73 8.02 -5.16 22.17
N GLU A 74 6.91 -5.37 22.86
CA GLU A 74 6.67 -6.55 23.70
C GLU A 74 6.59 -7.83 22.88
N ALA A 75 5.86 -7.80 21.76
CA ALA A 75 5.73 -8.93 20.85
C ALA A 75 7.03 -9.25 20.07
N PHE A 76 7.98 -8.31 20.00
CA PHE A 76 9.22 -8.49 19.24
C PHE A 76 10.06 -9.66 19.74
N GLY A 77 10.15 -9.88 21.05
CA GLY A 77 10.89 -11.01 21.62
C GLY A 77 10.33 -12.35 21.15
N VAL A 78 9.00 -12.50 21.19
CA VAL A 78 8.31 -13.70 20.72
C VAL A 78 8.53 -13.91 19.22
N TRP A 79 8.28 -12.90 18.40
CA TRP A 79 8.31 -13.03 16.94
C TRP A 79 9.73 -13.18 16.36
N SER A 80 10.69 -12.42 16.88
CA SER A 80 12.07 -12.45 16.36
C SER A 80 12.80 -13.76 16.69
N THR A 81 12.45 -14.39 17.82
CA THR A 81 13.03 -15.69 18.24
C THR A 81 12.28 -16.90 17.70
N MET A 82 11.05 -16.73 17.19
CA MET A 82 10.30 -17.80 16.52
C MET A 82 11.13 -18.39 15.37
N PRO A 83 11.24 -19.72 15.23
CA PRO A 83 11.95 -20.33 14.11
C PRO A 83 11.45 -19.81 12.76
N GLY A 84 12.37 -19.51 11.84
CA GLY A 84 11.99 -18.97 10.52
C GLY A 84 11.08 -19.88 9.71
N THR A 85 11.10 -21.20 9.97
CA THR A 85 10.17 -22.19 9.41
C THR A 85 8.74 -22.04 9.94
N GLU A 86 8.56 -21.65 11.21
CA GLU A 86 7.25 -21.38 11.80
C GLU A 86 6.70 -20.04 11.29
N ARG A 87 7.54 -18.99 11.26
CA ARG A 87 7.15 -17.72 10.61
C ARG A 87 6.74 -17.94 9.15
N LYS A 88 7.49 -18.76 8.41
CA LYS A 88 7.15 -19.14 7.03
C LYS A 88 5.76 -19.76 6.93
N ALA A 89 5.41 -20.69 7.83
CA ALA A 89 4.10 -21.33 7.81
C ALA A 89 2.95 -20.33 8.02
N ILE A 90 3.09 -19.43 9.00
CA ILE A 90 2.12 -18.37 9.27
C ILE A 90 1.98 -17.44 8.06
N LEU A 91 3.08 -16.97 7.48
CA LEU A 91 3.05 -16.05 6.34
C LEU A 91 2.51 -16.69 5.05
N HIS A 92 2.70 -18.00 4.84
CA HIS A 92 2.01 -18.73 3.78
C HIS A 92 0.51 -18.80 4.05
N ARG A 93 0.08 -19.07 5.29
CA ARG A 93 -1.34 -19.06 5.65
C ARG A 93 -1.98 -17.68 5.46
N VAL A 94 -1.25 -16.59 5.71
CA VAL A 94 -1.70 -15.24 5.34
C VAL A 94 -1.94 -15.16 3.83
N ALA A 95 -1.01 -15.63 2.99
CA ALA A 95 -1.18 -15.62 1.54
C ALA A 95 -2.41 -16.41 1.09
N ASP A 96 -2.65 -17.58 1.66
CA ASP A 96 -3.80 -18.42 1.34
C ASP A 96 -5.13 -17.71 1.71
N LEU A 97 -5.22 -17.11 2.91
CA LEU A 97 -6.41 -16.34 3.32
C LEU A 97 -6.62 -15.06 2.48
N ILE A 98 -5.56 -14.43 1.97
CA ILE A 98 -5.69 -13.33 1.01
C ILE A 98 -6.32 -13.81 -0.29
N GLU A 99 -5.91 -14.98 -0.80
CA GLU A 99 -6.48 -15.58 -2.01
C GLU A 99 -7.97 -15.94 -1.80
N GLU A 100 -8.32 -16.50 -0.65
CA GLU A 100 -9.71 -16.80 -0.26
C GLU A 100 -10.58 -15.54 -0.18
N ASN A 101 -10.01 -14.41 0.27
CA ASN A 101 -10.71 -13.12 0.40
C ASN A 101 -10.49 -12.18 -0.81
N ALA A 102 -9.92 -12.65 -1.93
CA ALA A 102 -9.44 -11.78 -3.00
C ALA A 102 -10.53 -10.89 -3.61
N HIS A 103 -11.75 -11.40 -3.79
CA HIS A 103 -12.87 -10.62 -4.32
C HIS A 103 -13.33 -9.55 -3.34
N ARG A 104 -13.49 -9.91 -2.05
CA ARG A 104 -13.80 -8.97 -0.96
C ARG A 104 -12.80 -7.82 -0.91
N ILE A 105 -11.51 -8.14 -0.90
CA ILE A 105 -10.44 -7.14 -0.91
C ILE A 105 -10.56 -6.23 -2.13
N ALA A 106 -10.76 -6.79 -3.32
CA ALA A 106 -10.83 -6.02 -4.55
C ALA A 106 -12.03 -5.06 -4.57
N VAL A 107 -13.24 -5.51 -4.22
CA VAL A 107 -14.43 -4.64 -4.23
C VAL A 107 -14.35 -3.55 -3.15
N THR A 108 -13.84 -3.89 -1.96
CA THR A 108 -13.59 -2.88 -0.91
C THR A 108 -12.58 -1.85 -1.39
N GLU A 109 -11.45 -2.26 -1.98
CA GLU A 109 -10.45 -1.29 -2.49
C GLU A 109 -11.04 -0.40 -3.58
N CYS A 110 -11.85 -0.94 -4.50
CA CYS A 110 -12.45 -0.15 -5.56
C CYS A 110 -13.35 0.98 -5.03
N VAL A 111 -14.17 0.68 -4.02
CA VAL A 111 -15.05 1.68 -3.42
C VAL A 111 -14.27 2.69 -2.58
N ASP A 112 -13.27 2.22 -1.82
CA ASP A 112 -12.47 3.05 -0.92
C ASP A 112 -11.46 3.94 -1.67
N THR A 113 -11.10 3.59 -2.91
CA THR A 113 -10.03 4.30 -3.66
C THR A 113 -10.44 4.87 -5.01
N GLY A 114 -11.55 4.42 -5.60
CA GLY A 114 -11.92 4.74 -6.97
C GLY A 114 -11.15 3.95 -8.04
N GLN A 115 -10.24 3.06 -7.65
CA GLN A 115 -9.49 2.20 -8.56
C GLN A 115 -10.40 1.14 -9.19
N THR A 116 -10.18 0.80 -10.46
CA THR A 116 -11.10 -0.09 -11.18
C THR A 116 -10.87 -1.57 -10.86
N MET A 117 -11.96 -2.37 -10.88
CA MET A 117 -11.94 -3.83 -10.68
C MET A 117 -11.01 -4.55 -11.66
N ARG A 118 -10.82 -3.97 -12.84
CA ARG A 118 -9.84 -4.42 -13.84
C ARG A 118 -8.44 -4.56 -13.26
N PHE A 119 -8.04 -3.69 -12.33
CA PHE A 119 -6.72 -3.70 -11.71
C PHE A 119 -6.75 -4.27 -10.29
N MET A 120 -7.77 -3.96 -9.49
CA MET A 120 -7.82 -4.37 -8.07
C MET A 120 -7.94 -5.88 -7.87
N SER A 121 -8.61 -6.58 -8.79
CA SER A 121 -8.66 -8.06 -8.79
C SER A 121 -7.26 -8.69 -8.86
N ALA A 122 -6.33 -8.08 -9.61
CA ALA A 122 -4.96 -8.54 -9.69
C ALA A 122 -4.09 -8.05 -8.51
N ALA A 123 -4.42 -6.88 -7.93
CA ALA A 123 -3.69 -6.31 -6.81
C ALA A 123 -3.78 -7.17 -5.54
N ALA A 124 -4.95 -7.73 -5.24
CA ALA A 124 -5.14 -8.65 -4.12
C ALA A 124 -4.25 -9.90 -4.25
N LEU A 125 -4.29 -10.56 -5.41
CA LEU A 125 -3.45 -11.74 -5.70
C LEU A 125 -1.95 -11.41 -5.70
N ARG A 126 -1.58 -10.21 -6.18
CA ARG A 126 -0.21 -9.72 -6.07
C ARG A 126 0.22 -9.56 -4.61
N GLY A 127 -0.69 -9.17 -3.72
CA GLY A 127 -0.49 -9.11 -2.28
C GLY A 127 -0.25 -10.49 -1.65
N ALA A 128 -1.03 -11.51 -2.03
CA ALA A 128 -0.76 -12.90 -1.63
C ALA A 128 0.63 -13.36 -2.11
N ALA A 129 0.99 -13.05 -3.35
CA ALA A 129 2.31 -13.37 -3.89
C ALA A 129 3.47 -12.67 -3.15
N ASN A 130 3.27 -11.47 -2.59
CA ASN A 130 4.26 -10.83 -1.73
C ASN A 130 4.51 -11.66 -0.47
N PHE A 131 3.44 -12.04 0.23
CA PHE A 131 3.55 -12.88 1.42
C PHE A 131 4.20 -14.22 1.10
N ARG A 132 3.74 -14.91 0.04
CA ARG A 132 4.28 -16.19 -0.40
C ARG A 132 5.78 -16.11 -0.67
N PHE A 133 6.21 -15.09 -1.41
CA PHE A 133 7.62 -14.87 -1.75
C PHE A 133 8.51 -14.59 -0.52
N PHE A 134 8.05 -13.74 0.39
CA PHE A 134 8.85 -13.39 1.58
C PHE A 134 8.78 -14.46 2.67
N ALA A 135 7.69 -15.22 2.78
CA ALA A 135 7.59 -16.38 3.65
C ALA A 135 8.71 -17.40 3.37
N ASP A 136 9.00 -17.66 2.09
CA ASP A 136 10.07 -18.56 1.69
C ASP A 136 11.48 -18.06 2.04
N ARG A 137 11.63 -16.76 2.31
CA ARG A 137 12.90 -16.15 2.75
C ARG A 137 13.08 -16.15 4.27
N ALA A 138 12.01 -16.39 5.04
CA ALA A 138 12.05 -16.32 6.51
C ALA A 138 13.05 -17.29 7.17
N PRO A 139 13.23 -18.55 6.71
CA PRO A 139 14.19 -19.48 7.30
C PRO A 139 15.65 -19.02 7.18
N ALA A 140 16.00 -18.38 6.05
CA ALA A 140 17.35 -17.92 5.75
C ALA A 140 17.57 -16.43 6.09
N ALA A 141 16.60 -15.77 6.74
CA ALA A 141 16.65 -14.33 6.99
C ALA A 141 17.81 -13.91 7.90
N SER A 142 18.25 -14.81 8.80
CA SER A 142 19.38 -14.59 9.72
C SER A 142 20.73 -15.02 9.15
N ASP A 143 20.74 -15.67 7.99
CA ASP A 143 21.95 -16.20 7.38
C ASP A 143 22.94 -15.07 7.05
N GLY A 144 24.21 -15.34 7.30
CA GLY A 144 25.32 -14.53 6.83
C GLY A 144 26.33 -15.37 6.07
N GLN A 145 27.59 -14.99 6.16
CA GLN A 145 28.67 -15.61 5.39
C GLN A 145 29.70 -16.22 6.34
N SER A 146 30.27 -17.37 5.96
CA SER A 146 31.49 -17.88 6.57
C SER A 146 32.69 -17.37 5.77
N LEU A 147 33.62 -16.69 6.45
CA LEU A 147 34.75 -15.98 5.86
C LEU A 147 36.06 -16.34 6.59
N PRO A 148 36.43 -17.63 6.68
CA PRO A 148 37.65 -18.04 7.37
C PRO A 148 38.89 -17.50 6.65
N ASP A 149 39.89 -17.10 7.42
CA ASP A 149 41.25 -16.83 6.95
C ASP A 149 42.23 -17.88 7.51
N ALA A 150 43.51 -17.79 7.15
CA ALA A 150 44.52 -18.78 7.55
C ALA A 150 44.71 -18.89 9.08
N HIS A 151 44.30 -17.86 9.83
CA HIS A 151 44.56 -17.73 11.27
C HIS A 151 43.30 -17.41 12.09
N HIS A 152 42.18 -17.04 11.47
CA HIS A 152 40.93 -16.66 12.14
C HIS A 152 39.71 -17.28 11.46
N ILE A 153 38.66 -17.45 12.26
CA ILE A 153 37.32 -17.77 11.79
C ILE A 153 36.51 -16.48 11.84
N ASN A 154 36.19 -15.92 10.67
CA ASN A 154 35.25 -14.80 10.58
C ASN A 154 33.91 -15.31 10.06
N TYR A 155 32.81 -14.79 10.59
CA TYR A 155 31.48 -15.01 10.05
C TYR A 155 30.59 -13.80 10.27
N THR A 156 29.55 -13.68 9.44
CA THR A 156 28.51 -12.65 9.59
C THR A 156 27.17 -13.31 9.88
N SER A 157 26.25 -12.53 10.46
CA SER A 157 24.85 -12.93 10.63
C SER A 157 23.96 -11.70 10.54
N ARG A 158 22.66 -11.92 10.36
CA ARG A 158 21.64 -10.86 10.35
C ARG A 158 20.67 -11.08 11.50
N LYS A 159 20.16 -9.98 12.03
CA LYS A 159 19.11 -9.97 13.05
C LYS A 159 18.03 -8.98 12.63
N ALA A 160 16.80 -9.27 13.02
CA ALA A 160 15.69 -8.34 12.90
C ALA A 160 16.07 -7.02 13.60
N ILE A 161 15.75 -5.89 12.97
CA ILE A 161 16.17 -4.57 13.48
C ILE A 161 15.36 -4.11 14.70
N GLY A 162 14.18 -4.68 14.92
CA GLY A 162 13.21 -4.25 15.92
C GLY A 162 11.86 -3.92 15.29
N PRO A 163 10.96 -3.24 16.03
CA PRO A 163 9.71 -2.72 15.50
C PRO A 163 9.92 -1.77 14.30
N VAL A 164 9.11 -1.94 13.26
CA VAL A 164 9.14 -1.14 12.02
C VAL A 164 7.83 -0.37 11.88
N GLY A 165 7.94 0.95 11.70
CA GLY A 165 6.81 1.78 11.29
C GLY A 165 6.59 1.65 9.78
N VAL A 166 5.42 1.17 9.37
CA VAL A 166 5.03 1.09 7.96
C VAL A 166 4.01 2.19 7.69
N ILE A 167 4.29 3.07 6.73
CA ILE A 167 3.39 4.17 6.35
C ILE A 167 3.12 4.06 4.85
N THR A 168 1.86 3.86 4.47
CA THR A 168 1.46 3.53 3.10
C THR A 168 0.53 4.57 2.50
N PRO A 169 0.55 4.76 1.17
CA PRO A 169 -0.29 5.74 0.47
C PRO A 169 -1.68 5.17 0.19
N TRP A 170 -2.54 6.05 -0.32
CA TRP A 170 -3.96 5.79 -0.56
C TRP A 170 -4.28 5.12 -1.90
N ASN A 171 -3.35 5.06 -2.85
CA ASN A 171 -3.65 4.70 -4.24
C ASN A 171 -3.83 3.19 -4.49
N THR A 172 -3.06 2.35 -3.79
CA THR A 172 -3.23 0.89 -3.78
C THR A 172 -2.93 0.33 -2.39
N PRO A 173 -3.77 0.68 -1.38
CA PRO A 173 -3.47 0.47 0.03
C PRO A 173 -3.10 -0.97 0.36
N PHE A 174 -3.87 -1.95 -0.12
CA PHE A 174 -3.61 -3.35 0.21
C PHE A 174 -2.27 -3.84 -0.32
N MET A 175 -2.05 -3.67 -1.63
CA MET A 175 -0.84 -4.17 -2.29
C MET A 175 0.43 -3.52 -1.69
N LEU A 176 0.43 -2.21 -1.48
CA LEU A 176 1.59 -1.49 -0.93
C LEU A 176 1.82 -1.78 0.56
N SER A 177 0.76 -2.08 1.32
CA SER A 177 0.88 -2.59 2.69
C SER A 177 1.57 -3.95 2.70
N THR A 178 1.10 -4.91 1.91
CA THR A 178 1.76 -6.23 1.82
C THR A 178 3.23 -6.12 1.39
N TRP A 179 3.57 -5.18 0.50
CA TRP A 179 4.91 -4.97 -0.03
C TRP A 179 5.93 -4.59 1.05
N LYS A 180 5.53 -3.83 2.07
CA LYS A 180 6.41 -3.45 3.19
C LYS A 180 6.27 -4.38 4.40
N ILE A 181 5.07 -4.88 4.68
CA ILE A 181 4.78 -5.71 5.86
C ILE A 181 5.36 -7.12 5.71
N ALA A 182 5.14 -7.79 4.58
CA ALA A 182 5.60 -9.16 4.36
C ALA A 182 7.13 -9.33 4.57
N PRO A 183 8.02 -8.50 4.00
CA PRO A 183 9.46 -8.62 4.27
C PRO A 183 9.83 -8.29 5.72
N ALA A 184 9.16 -7.34 6.37
CA ALA A 184 9.42 -7.00 7.77
C ALA A 184 9.11 -8.19 8.69
N LEU A 185 7.93 -8.80 8.51
CA LEU A 185 7.52 -9.98 9.27
C LEU A 185 8.44 -11.18 8.98
N ALA A 186 8.77 -11.44 7.72
CA ALA A 186 9.67 -12.54 7.34
C ALA A 186 11.07 -12.40 7.99
N ALA A 187 11.58 -11.17 8.08
CA ALA A 187 12.85 -10.87 8.74
C ALA A 187 12.80 -11.00 10.27
N GLY A 188 11.61 -11.17 10.87
CA GLY A 188 11.40 -11.26 12.31
C GLY A 188 11.15 -9.92 13.00
N CYS A 189 10.85 -8.85 12.25
CA CYS A 189 10.41 -7.58 12.82
C CYS A 189 8.93 -7.61 13.18
N THR A 190 8.53 -6.83 14.18
CA THR A 190 7.13 -6.46 14.42
C THR A 190 6.81 -5.15 13.70
N VAL A 191 5.53 -4.86 13.51
CA VAL A 191 5.06 -3.75 12.67
C VAL A 191 4.02 -2.91 13.39
N VAL A 192 4.16 -1.59 13.26
CA VAL A 192 3.08 -0.62 13.48
C VAL A 192 2.78 0.03 12.13
N HIS A 193 1.60 -0.22 11.59
CA HIS A 193 1.17 0.25 10.28
C HIS A 193 0.22 1.44 10.43
N LYS A 194 0.56 2.55 9.78
CA LYS A 194 -0.33 3.71 9.60
C LYS A 194 -0.75 3.79 8.13
N PRO A 195 -1.97 3.36 7.76
CA PRO A 195 -2.48 3.51 6.40
C PRO A 195 -2.86 4.95 6.09
N ALA A 196 -2.95 5.31 4.81
CA ALA A 196 -3.44 6.62 4.41
C ALA A 196 -4.91 6.80 4.79
N GLU A 197 -5.26 8.01 5.24
CA GLU A 197 -6.58 8.36 5.76
C GLU A 197 -7.69 8.34 4.71
N TRP A 198 -7.37 8.49 3.43
CA TRP A 198 -8.37 8.49 2.35
C TRP A 198 -8.80 7.08 1.90
N SER A 199 -8.14 6.02 2.37
CA SER A 199 -8.51 4.65 2.00
C SER A 199 -8.00 3.61 3.01
N PRO A 200 -8.55 3.61 4.24
CA PRO A 200 -8.04 2.81 5.35
C PRO A 200 -8.53 1.35 5.35
N TYR A 201 -9.57 1.01 4.60
CA TYR A 201 -10.33 -0.22 4.84
C TYR A 201 -9.56 -1.49 4.50
N THR A 202 -8.96 -1.55 3.32
CA THR A 202 -8.27 -2.79 2.90
C THR A 202 -6.94 -2.99 3.62
N ALA A 203 -6.26 -1.90 4.00
CA ALA A 203 -5.12 -1.97 4.90
C ALA A 203 -5.49 -2.63 6.24
N HIS A 204 -6.68 -2.31 6.78
CA HIS A 204 -7.18 -2.95 7.99
C HIS A 204 -7.55 -4.43 7.76
N LEU A 205 -8.18 -4.77 6.63
CA LEU A 205 -8.48 -6.16 6.26
C LEU A 205 -7.24 -7.06 6.29
N LEU A 206 -6.09 -6.56 5.85
CA LEU A 206 -4.84 -7.30 5.90
C LEU A 206 -4.45 -7.72 7.33
N ALA A 207 -4.70 -6.84 8.30
CA ALA A 207 -4.35 -7.11 9.69
C ALA A 207 -5.31 -8.10 10.35
N GLU A 208 -6.61 -8.04 10.03
CA GLU A 208 -7.60 -9.08 10.40
C GLU A 208 -7.20 -10.44 9.83
N ILE A 209 -6.85 -10.50 8.54
CA ILE A 209 -6.39 -11.73 7.87
C ILE A 209 -5.12 -12.27 8.53
N ALA A 210 -4.17 -11.39 8.89
CA ALA A 210 -2.95 -11.79 9.55
C ALA A 210 -3.22 -12.41 10.94
N LEU A 211 -4.14 -11.82 11.71
CA LEU A 211 -4.55 -12.37 13.00
C LEU A 211 -5.23 -13.73 12.83
N GLU A 212 -6.14 -13.87 11.87
CA GLU A 212 -6.81 -15.15 11.54
C GLU A 212 -5.82 -16.24 11.13
N ALA A 213 -4.76 -15.87 10.40
CA ALA A 213 -3.66 -16.76 10.03
C ALA A 213 -2.86 -17.29 11.23
N GLY A 214 -3.04 -16.71 12.42
CA GLY A 214 -2.33 -17.07 13.64
C GLY A 214 -1.08 -16.22 13.88
N LEU A 215 -0.99 -15.03 13.28
CA LEU A 215 0.05 -14.07 13.64
C LEU A 215 -0.15 -13.66 15.11
N PRO A 216 0.88 -13.73 15.97
CA PRO A 216 0.71 -13.40 17.38
C PRO A 216 0.25 -11.95 17.61
N ALA A 217 -0.55 -11.75 18.67
CA ALA A 217 -0.96 -10.42 19.12
C ALA A 217 0.26 -9.48 19.27
N GLY A 218 0.09 -8.23 18.82
CA GLY A 218 1.13 -7.20 18.87
C GLY A 218 2.19 -7.29 17.76
N VAL A 219 2.24 -8.38 16.97
CA VAL A 219 3.24 -8.50 15.89
C VAL A 219 2.92 -7.58 14.71
N LEU A 220 1.65 -7.41 14.38
CA LEU A 220 1.15 -6.42 13.44
C LEU A 220 0.07 -5.59 14.14
N ASN A 221 0.31 -4.29 14.26
CA ASN A 221 -0.64 -3.31 14.78
C ASN A 221 -1.00 -2.34 13.66
N VAL A 222 -2.23 -1.85 13.64
CA VAL A 222 -2.72 -0.83 12.72
C VAL A 222 -3.28 0.33 13.51
N VAL A 223 -2.75 1.52 13.28
CA VAL A 223 -3.25 2.77 13.86
C VAL A 223 -3.67 3.70 12.73
N HIS A 224 -4.95 4.02 12.69
CA HIS A 224 -5.52 5.00 11.77
C HIS A 224 -5.27 6.43 12.27
N GLY A 225 -5.42 7.42 11.40
CA GLY A 225 -5.25 8.83 11.77
C GLY A 225 -4.67 9.65 10.63
N LEU A 226 -4.33 10.91 10.89
CA LEU A 226 -3.73 11.78 9.88
C LEU A 226 -2.21 11.63 9.81
N GLY A 227 -1.61 12.05 8.70
CA GLY A 227 -0.16 12.08 8.56
C GLY A 227 0.52 12.98 9.59
N GLU A 228 -0.08 14.13 9.89
CA GLU A 228 0.41 15.15 10.80
C GLU A 228 0.31 14.74 12.28
N THR A 229 -0.58 13.79 12.62
CA THR A 229 -0.81 13.31 13.99
C THR A 229 -0.20 11.92 14.22
N ALA A 230 -0.91 10.86 13.84
CA ALA A 230 -0.47 9.47 13.98
C ALA A 230 0.80 9.20 13.18
N GLY A 231 0.86 9.68 11.92
CA GLY A 231 2.02 9.48 11.05
C GLY A 231 3.30 10.07 11.66
N LYS A 232 3.28 11.36 12.00
CA LYS A 232 4.39 12.04 12.66
C LYS A 232 4.78 11.35 13.96
N SER A 233 3.82 11.06 14.84
CA SER A 233 4.09 10.39 16.12
C SER A 233 4.81 9.05 15.91
N LEU A 234 4.39 8.25 14.92
CA LEU A 234 5.04 6.98 14.58
C LEU A 234 6.51 7.17 14.17
N THR A 235 6.79 8.21 13.38
CA THR A 235 8.16 8.49 12.92
C THR A 235 9.08 9.02 14.01
N GLU A 236 8.53 9.67 15.03
CA GLU A 236 9.29 10.24 16.15
C GLU A 236 9.50 9.21 17.27
N HIS A 237 8.59 8.25 17.43
CA HIS A 237 8.58 7.27 18.52
C HIS A 237 9.88 6.46 18.69
N GLU A 238 10.41 6.34 19.92
CA GLU A 238 11.74 5.75 20.20
C GLU A 238 11.80 4.22 20.07
N ALA A 239 10.68 3.53 20.30
CA ALA A 239 10.60 2.08 20.13
C ALA A 239 10.75 1.63 18.66
N ILE A 240 10.40 2.50 17.71
CA ILE A 240 10.46 2.21 16.28
C ILE A 240 11.89 2.34 15.77
N LYS A 241 12.41 1.30 15.13
CA LYS A 241 13.82 1.23 14.69
C LYS A 241 14.02 1.51 13.21
N ALA A 242 12.97 1.35 12.41
CA ALA A 242 12.98 1.73 11.00
C ALA A 242 11.61 2.25 10.54
N ILE A 243 11.62 3.10 9.53
CA ILE A 243 10.42 3.54 8.81
C ILE A 243 10.48 3.04 7.37
N ALA A 244 9.46 2.28 6.98
CA ALA A 244 9.19 1.93 5.59
C ALA A 244 8.04 2.81 5.09
N PHE A 245 8.37 3.75 4.20
CA PHE A 245 7.41 4.74 3.71
C PHE A 245 7.27 4.67 2.20
N VAL A 246 6.02 4.80 1.73
CA VAL A 246 5.70 5.00 0.32
C VAL A 246 4.83 6.26 0.20
N GLY A 247 5.24 7.24 -0.61
CA GLY A 247 4.50 8.50 -0.76
C GLY A 247 5.28 9.63 -1.42
N GLU A 248 4.99 10.88 -1.06
CA GLU A 248 5.61 12.06 -1.68
C GLU A 248 7.04 12.33 -1.17
N SER A 249 7.90 12.90 -2.03
CA SER A 249 9.29 13.18 -1.68
C SER A 249 9.46 14.24 -0.58
N SER A 250 8.56 15.22 -0.54
CA SER A 250 8.48 16.22 0.54
C SER A 250 8.20 15.54 1.88
N THR A 251 7.23 14.62 1.92
CA THR A 251 6.91 13.82 3.11
C THR A 251 8.08 12.94 3.52
N GLY A 252 8.76 12.27 2.57
CA GLY A 252 9.96 11.48 2.86
C GLY A 252 11.06 12.32 3.55
N SER A 253 11.24 13.57 3.13
CA SER A 253 12.19 14.50 3.75
C SER A 253 11.79 14.85 5.20
N MET A 254 10.50 15.08 5.45
CA MET A 254 9.98 15.33 6.80
C MET A 254 10.19 14.11 7.71
N ILE A 255 9.87 12.91 7.23
CA ILE A 255 10.05 11.65 7.96
C ILE A 255 11.53 11.43 8.30
N GLN A 256 12.44 11.71 7.37
CA GLN A 256 13.87 11.58 7.62
C GLN A 256 14.34 12.53 8.73
N ALA A 257 13.85 13.77 8.75
CA ALA A 257 14.16 14.73 9.80
C ALA A 257 13.59 14.29 11.17
N GLN A 258 12.34 13.83 11.19
CA GLN A 258 11.66 13.32 12.39
C GLN A 258 12.36 12.09 12.98
N GLY A 259 12.90 11.21 12.14
CA GLY A 259 13.65 10.02 12.56
C GLY A 259 15.11 10.26 12.95
N ALA A 260 15.67 11.45 12.69
CA ALA A 260 17.09 11.74 12.90
C ALA A 260 17.55 11.65 14.37
N PRO A 261 16.80 12.13 15.40
CA PRO A 261 17.23 12.05 16.80
C PRO A 261 17.48 10.63 17.31
N THR A 262 16.82 9.64 16.69
CA THR A 262 16.91 8.21 17.05
C THR A 262 17.69 7.40 16.01
N LEU A 263 18.30 8.09 15.02
CA LEU A 263 19.05 7.48 13.91
C LEU A 263 18.25 6.37 13.19
N LYS A 264 16.94 6.56 13.02
CA LYS A 264 16.06 5.55 12.42
C LYS A 264 16.52 5.19 11.01
N ARG A 265 16.51 3.89 10.71
CA ARG A 265 16.70 3.43 9.32
C ARG A 265 15.48 3.80 8.50
N VAL A 266 15.69 4.25 7.27
CA VAL A 266 14.59 4.56 6.35
C VAL A 266 14.63 3.70 5.10
N HIS A 267 13.47 3.29 4.62
CA HIS A 267 13.28 2.67 3.32
C HIS A 267 12.14 3.41 2.60
N PHE A 268 12.52 4.27 1.66
CA PHE A 268 11.60 5.17 0.96
C PHE A 268 11.36 4.73 -0.48
N GLU A 269 10.08 4.68 -0.86
CA GLU A 269 9.66 4.69 -2.26
C GLU A 269 8.84 5.97 -2.49
N LEU A 270 9.42 6.91 -3.24
CA LEU A 270 8.90 8.27 -3.34
C LEU A 270 8.24 8.53 -4.70
N GLY A 271 7.95 9.80 -4.99
CA GLY A 271 7.39 10.22 -6.27
C GLY A 271 8.31 9.93 -7.46
N GLY A 272 7.72 9.86 -8.65
CA GLY A 272 8.43 9.64 -9.91
C GLY A 272 7.84 10.47 -11.05
N LYS A 273 8.67 10.77 -12.06
CA LYS A 273 8.25 11.42 -13.32
C LYS A 273 8.78 10.63 -14.51
N ASN A 274 8.35 9.37 -14.60
CA ASN A 274 8.96 8.37 -15.47
C ASN A 274 8.73 8.68 -16.96
N PRO A 275 9.75 8.57 -17.82
CA PRO A 275 9.60 8.72 -19.26
C PRO A 275 9.34 7.38 -19.97
N VAL A 276 8.57 7.43 -21.05
CA VAL A 276 8.63 6.47 -22.16
C VAL A 276 9.43 7.14 -23.27
N ILE A 277 10.44 6.47 -23.82
CA ILE A 277 11.26 6.98 -24.92
C ILE A 277 10.98 6.14 -26.16
N VAL A 278 10.57 6.78 -27.26
CA VAL A 278 10.15 6.12 -28.50
C VAL A 278 11.06 6.57 -29.64
N PHE A 279 11.74 5.61 -30.24
CA PHE A 279 12.57 5.76 -31.44
C PHE A 279 11.79 5.33 -32.70
N ASP A 280 12.24 5.75 -33.87
CA ASP A 280 11.61 5.46 -35.16
C ASP A 280 11.80 4.00 -35.62
N ASP A 281 12.74 3.28 -35.02
CA ASP A 281 12.91 1.83 -35.19
C ASP A 281 12.02 0.99 -34.25
N ALA A 282 11.24 1.63 -33.38
CA ALA A 282 10.36 0.93 -32.45
C ALA A 282 9.13 0.32 -33.14
N ASN A 283 8.55 -0.69 -32.50
CA ASN A 283 7.18 -1.10 -32.82
C ASN A 283 6.20 -0.01 -32.33
N ILE A 284 5.76 0.85 -33.25
CA ILE A 284 4.95 2.03 -32.94
C ILE A 284 3.60 1.67 -32.29
N GLU A 285 2.91 0.65 -32.77
CA GLU A 285 1.62 0.24 -32.18
C GLU A 285 1.76 -0.19 -30.74
N ARG A 286 2.78 -1.02 -30.45
CA ARG A 286 3.07 -1.46 -29.09
C ARG A 286 3.54 -0.31 -28.20
N ALA A 287 4.27 0.66 -28.75
CA ALA A 287 4.66 1.86 -28.02
C ALA A 287 3.45 2.73 -27.65
N LEU A 288 2.47 2.86 -28.56
CA LEU A 288 1.20 3.54 -28.28
C LEU A 288 0.40 2.81 -27.19
N ASP A 289 0.27 1.47 -27.27
CA ASP A 289 -0.37 0.66 -26.22
C ASP A 289 0.31 0.86 -24.85
N ALA A 290 1.64 0.78 -24.83
CA ALA A 290 2.42 0.92 -23.61
C ALA A 290 2.27 2.33 -23.00
N ALA A 291 2.33 3.38 -23.82
CA ALA A 291 2.16 4.76 -23.35
C ALA A 291 0.78 4.99 -22.73
N VAL A 292 -0.29 4.54 -23.40
CA VAL A 292 -1.68 4.67 -22.91
C VAL A 292 -1.88 3.86 -21.63
N PHE A 293 -1.43 2.60 -21.60
CA PHE A 293 -1.56 1.75 -20.41
C PHE A 293 -0.79 2.33 -19.22
N MET A 294 0.46 2.76 -19.44
CA MET A 294 1.31 3.22 -18.34
C MET A 294 0.91 4.56 -17.74
N ILE A 295 0.13 5.38 -18.45
CA ILE A 295 -0.38 6.65 -17.91
C ILE A 295 -1.79 6.54 -17.33
N TYR A 296 -2.66 5.68 -17.85
CA TYR A 296 -4.05 5.57 -17.39
C TYR A 296 -4.36 4.35 -16.52
N SER A 297 -3.48 3.34 -16.48
CA SER A 297 -3.63 2.28 -15.49
C SER A 297 -3.59 2.87 -14.08
N LEU A 298 -4.44 2.32 -13.21
CA LEU A 298 -4.66 2.83 -11.86
C LEU A 298 -5.06 4.31 -11.80
N ASN A 299 -5.91 4.76 -12.74
CA ASN A 299 -6.35 6.16 -12.87
C ASN A 299 -5.20 7.18 -13.09
N GLY A 300 -4.00 6.69 -13.41
CA GLY A 300 -2.78 7.49 -13.44
C GLY A 300 -2.17 7.79 -12.08
N GLU A 301 -2.78 7.31 -10.99
CA GLU A 301 -2.38 7.47 -9.60
C GLU A 301 -1.36 6.39 -9.21
N ARG A 302 -0.27 6.27 -9.96
CA ARG A 302 0.79 5.25 -9.77
C ARG A 302 2.17 5.89 -9.81
N CYS A 303 3.03 5.59 -8.85
CA CYS A 303 4.40 6.16 -8.78
C CYS A 303 5.28 5.82 -10.02
N THR A 304 5.07 4.65 -10.62
CA THR A 304 5.75 4.24 -11.85
C THR A 304 4.97 4.62 -13.12
N SER A 305 3.96 5.49 -13.01
CA SER A 305 3.21 6.02 -14.16
C SER A 305 4.15 6.78 -15.11
N SER A 306 3.95 6.59 -16.41
CA SER A 306 4.78 7.19 -17.45
C SER A 306 4.24 8.56 -17.88
N SER A 307 4.47 9.55 -17.02
CA SER A 307 3.93 10.90 -17.17
C SER A 307 4.68 11.80 -18.17
N ARG A 308 5.68 11.26 -18.87
CA ARG A 308 6.37 11.91 -19.98
C ARG A 308 6.54 10.91 -21.12
N VAL A 309 6.26 11.34 -22.35
CA VAL A 309 6.55 10.56 -23.55
C VAL A 309 7.52 11.39 -24.39
N LEU A 310 8.72 10.86 -24.60
CA LEU A 310 9.79 11.48 -25.39
C LEU A 310 9.88 10.72 -26.71
N VAL A 311 9.64 11.42 -27.81
CA VAL A 311 9.52 10.81 -29.14
C VAL A 311 10.61 11.36 -30.04
N GLN A 312 11.26 10.51 -30.81
CA GLN A 312 12.24 10.91 -31.83
C GLN A 312 11.59 11.84 -32.86
N GLU A 313 12.30 12.90 -33.22
CA GLU A 313 11.81 13.99 -34.07
C GLU A 313 11.20 13.50 -35.40
N SER A 314 11.79 12.47 -36.02
CA SER A 314 11.33 11.89 -37.29
C SER A 314 9.91 11.31 -37.27
N ILE A 315 9.38 10.96 -36.09
CA ILE A 315 8.05 10.34 -35.92
C ILE A 315 7.15 11.13 -34.97
N TYR A 316 7.57 12.31 -34.50
CA TYR A 316 6.90 13.05 -33.43
C TYR A 316 5.42 13.35 -33.75
N ASP A 317 5.16 14.00 -34.89
CA ASP A 317 3.80 14.45 -35.24
C ASP A 317 2.82 13.27 -35.43
N ASP A 318 3.24 12.23 -36.17
CA ASP A 318 2.43 11.01 -36.36
C ASP A 318 2.14 10.31 -35.04
N PHE A 319 3.18 10.12 -34.21
CA PHE A 319 3.04 9.43 -32.94
C PHE A 319 2.11 10.17 -31.99
N VAL A 320 2.28 11.48 -31.83
CA VAL A 320 1.46 12.32 -30.92
C VAL A 320 0.00 12.34 -31.40
N GLN A 321 -0.23 12.48 -32.70
CA GLN A 321 -1.59 12.45 -33.25
C GLN A 321 -2.29 11.10 -32.96
N ARG A 322 -1.60 9.99 -33.22
CA ARG A 322 -2.14 8.63 -32.98
C ARG A 322 -2.32 8.33 -31.50
N LEU A 323 -1.41 8.81 -30.66
CA LEU A 323 -1.53 8.71 -29.21
C LEU A 323 -2.78 9.44 -28.74
N ALA A 324 -2.95 10.71 -29.13
CA ALA A 324 -4.12 11.50 -28.76
C ALA A 324 -5.44 10.84 -29.19
N GLU A 325 -5.50 10.24 -30.38
CA GLU A 325 -6.69 9.52 -30.83
C GLU A 325 -6.98 8.29 -29.98
N LYS A 326 -5.94 7.50 -29.67
CA LYS A 326 -6.08 6.31 -28.81
C LYS A 326 -6.54 6.64 -27.40
N MET A 327 -6.08 7.77 -26.86
CA MET A 327 -6.46 8.23 -25.51
C MET A 327 -7.96 8.56 -25.42
N LYS A 328 -8.60 9.06 -26.49
CA LYS A 328 -10.06 9.37 -26.49
C LYS A 328 -10.93 8.13 -26.31
N GLY A 329 -10.42 6.96 -26.69
CA GLY A 329 -11.14 5.69 -26.62
C GLY A 329 -11.03 4.95 -25.29
N VAL A 330 -10.31 5.50 -24.30
CA VAL A 330 -10.11 4.81 -23.02
C VAL A 330 -11.41 4.83 -22.20
N PRO A 331 -11.97 3.66 -21.82
CA PRO A 331 -13.24 3.61 -21.08
C PRO A 331 -13.12 4.25 -19.69
N VAL A 332 -13.91 5.30 -19.47
CA VAL A 332 -14.12 5.94 -18.17
C VAL A 332 -15.48 5.48 -17.65
N GLY A 333 -15.55 5.03 -16.40
CA GLY A 333 -16.80 4.51 -15.85
C GLY A 333 -16.73 4.17 -14.38
N HIS A 334 -17.75 3.47 -13.91
CA HIS A 334 -17.85 3.06 -12.52
C HIS A 334 -16.70 2.10 -12.15
N PRO A 335 -16.01 2.26 -11.01
CA PRO A 335 -14.87 1.41 -10.63
C PRO A 335 -15.18 -0.08 -10.52
N LEU A 336 -16.40 -0.41 -10.07
CA LEU A 336 -16.88 -1.79 -9.97
C LEU A 336 -17.29 -2.43 -11.31
N ASP A 337 -17.33 -1.66 -12.40
CA ASP A 337 -17.59 -2.20 -13.74
C ASP A 337 -16.29 -2.80 -14.30
N PRO A 338 -16.23 -4.10 -14.63
CA PRO A 338 -15.04 -4.74 -15.19
C PRO A 338 -14.57 -4.16 -16.54
N SER A 339 -15.44 -3.45 -17.25
CA SER A 339 -15.13 -2.81 -18.54
C SER A 339 -14.45 -1.45 -18.37
N SER A 340 -14.59 -0.81 -17.22
CA SER A 340 -13.94 0.47 -16.91
C SER A 340 -12.41 0.32 -16.86
N VAL A 341 -11.71 1.27 -17.47
CA VAL A 341 -10.26 1.39 -17.33
C VAL A 341 -9.91 2.49 -16.34
N ILE A 342 -10.60 3.63 -16.41
CA ILE A 342 -10.40 4.79 -15.55
C ILE A 342 -11.65 4.98 -14.66
N GLY A 343 -11.43 5.06 -13.34
CA GLY A 343 -12.41 5.50 -12.34
C GLY A 343 -12.17 6.95 -11.89
N PRO A 344 -12.83 7.41 -10.82
CA PRO A 344 -12.59 8.73 -10.24
C PRO A 344 -11.22 8.80 -9.56
N LEU A 345 -10.73 10.01 -9.36
CA LEU A 345 -9.56 10.26 -8.51
C LEU A 345 -9.94 10.11 -7.03
N ILE A 346 -8.97 9.78 -6.19
CA ILE A 346 -9.18 9.41 -4.77
C ILE A 346 -9.98 10.42 -3.93
N HIS A 347 -9.86 11.72 -4.20
CA HIS A 347 -10.38 12.74 -3.29
C HIS A 347 -10.50 14.09 -4.02
N PRO A 348 -11.49 14.96 -3.70
CA PRO A 348 -11.65 16.27 -4.32
C PRO A 348 -10.38 17.15 -4.27
N ARG A 349 -9.67 17.15 -3.14
CA ARG A 349 -8.36 17.83 -3.02
C ARG A 349 -7.32 17.33 -4.01
N HIS A 350 -7.30 16.02 -4.31
CA HIS A 350 -6.39 15.46 -5.31
C HIS A 350 -6.81 15.87 -6.73
N TYR A 351 -8.11 15.84 -7.01
CA TYR A 351 -8.68 16.34 -8.27
C TYR A 351 -8.30 17.81 -8.52
N GLU A 352 -8.48 18.69 -7.53
CA GLU A 352 -8.09 20.10 -7.61
C GLU A 352 -6.58 20.27 -7.89
N LYS A 353 -5.73 19.48 -7.21
CA LYS A 353 -4.28 19.46 -7.45
C LYS A 353 -3.98 19.07 -8.90
N VAL A 354 -4.61 18.02 -9.43
CA VAL A 354 -4.42 17.58 -10.82
C VAL A 354 -4.88 18.65 -11.81
N CYS A 355 -6.04 19.26 -11.59
CA CYS A 355 -6.54 20.35 -12.43
C CYS A 355 -5.61 21.57 -12.43
N SER A 356 -4.99 21.91 -11.29
CA SER A 356 -4.05 23.03 -11.22
C SER A 356 -2.85 22.87 -12.16
N PHE A 357 -2.33 21.63 -12.35
CA PHE A 357 -1.25 21.36 -13.30
C PHE A 357 -1.70 21.44 -14.76
N LYS A 358 -2.94 21.07 -15.06
CA LYS A 358 -3.54 21.27 -16.39
C LYS A 358 -3.65 22.77 -16.69
N ASP A 359 -4.10 23.56 -15.73
CA ASP A 359 -4.26 25.01 -15.91
C ASP A 359 -2.90 25.69 -16.14
N ILE A 360 -1.84 25.27 -15.44
CA ILE A 360 -0.45 25.73 -15.70
C ILE A 360 -0.01 25.41 -17.14
N ALA A 361 -0.35 24.25 -17.67
CA ALA A 361 0.08 23.83 -19.00
C ALA A 361 -0.66 24.57 -20.14
N THR A 362 -1.85 25.12 -19.87
CA THR A 362 -2.68 25.82 -20.85
C THR A 362 -2.60 27.35 -20.76
N ALA A 363 -2.00 27.89 -19.70
CA ALA A 363 -1.69 29.31 -19.54
C ALA A 363 -0.49 29.70 -20.41
#